data_AF-A0A1E4EY33-F1
#
_entry.id   AF-A0A1E4EY33-F1
#
_cell.length_a   1.000
_cell.length_b   1.000
_cell.length_c   1.000
_cell.angle_alpha   90.00
_cell.angle_beta   90.00
_cell.angle_gamma   90.00
#
_symmetry.space_group_name_H-M   'P 1'
#
loop_
_entity.id
_entity.type
_entity.pdbx_description
1 polymer ?
#
loop_
_entity_poly.entity_id
_entity_poly.type
_entity_poly.pdbx_seq_one_letter_code
_entity_poly.pdbx_strand_id
1 'polypeptide(L)'
;AGIFGAIYRYRKEGKIEPLPLFTLVLIVVLGGLTIYLKDPRFLIWKPTVAYSATALFFALSCRQGQTPMLERLLGSSLRLAPDQWRSGTWAYVGYFFFAAVLNLVVGYSVSLDLWVKYKVFGTIILSMGFMVSHTMWLSGKQLPEAAADVETVADAIVSEP
;
A
#
# COMPACT_ATOMS: atom_id res chain seq x y z
N ALA A 1 5.43 8.22 -14.00
CA ALA A 1 5.21 9.56 -13.42
C ALA A 1 6.35 9.85 -12.43
N GLY A 2 7.39 10.56 -12.88
CA GLY A 2 8.65 10.72 -12.13
C GLY A 2 8.69 11.93 -11.22
N ILE A 3 9.82 12.09 -10.52
CA ILE A 3 10.16 13.19 -9.60
C ILE A 3 9.86 14.57 -10.21
N PHE A 4 10.06 14.74 -11.51
CA PHE A 4 9.74 15.96 -12.26
C PHE A 4 8.25 16.34 -12.22
N GLY A 5 7.34 15.36 -12.25
CA GLY A 5 5.90 15.61 -12.12
C GLY A 5 5.51 16.05 -10.72
N ALA A 6 6.16 15.49 -9.69
CA ALA A 6 5.94 15.89 -8.30
C ALA A 6 6.44 17.32 -8.03
N ILE A 7 7.60 17.70 -8.60
CA ILE A 7 8.14 19.06 -8.51
C ILE A 7 7.23 20.07 -9.22
N TYR A 8 6.72 19.71 -10.41
CA TYR A 8 5.81 20.57 -11.17
C TYR A 8 4.48 20.80 -10.42
N ARG A 9 3.89 19.75 -9.83
CA ARG A 9 2.68 19.87 -9.00
C ARG A 9 2.92 20.66 -7.71
N TYR A 10 4.04 20.44 -7.03
CA TYR A 10 4.41 21.19 -5.82
C TYR A 10 4.46 22.70 -6.07
N ARG A 11 5.06 23.10 -7.19
CA ARG A 11 5.22 24.51 -7.58
C ARG A 11 3.90 25.17 -8.02
N LYS A 12 2.88 24.38 -8.39
CA LYS A 12 1.61 24.88 -8.91
C LYS A 12 0.47 24.87 -7.88
N GLU A 13 0.45 23.89 -6.97
CA GLU A 13 -0.67 23.67 -6.04
C GLU A 13 -0.31 23.81 -4.56
N GLY A 14 0.99 23.89 -4.21
CA GLY A 14 1.46 24.02 -2.82
C GLY A 14 1.13 22.83 -1.90
N LYS A 15 0.44 21.80 -2.41
CA LYS A 15 0.06 20.60 -1.67
C LYS A 15 0.97 19.45 -2.05
N ILE A 16 1.73 18.96 -1.07
CA ILE A 16 2.54 17.74 -1.25
C ILE A 16 1.62 16.55 -1.05
N GLU A 17 1.51 15.69 -2.07
CA GLU A 17 0.83 14.40 -1.92
C GLU A 17 1.58 13.57 -0.85
N PRO A 18 0.88 13.05 0.17
CA PRO A 18 1.52 12.38 1.31
C PRO A 18 2.28 11.10 0.91
N LEU A 19 1.89 10.46 -0.20
CA LEU A 19 2.48 9.21 -0.67
C LEU A 19 3.89 9.40 -1.30
N PRO A 20 4.11 10.35 -2.23
CA PRO A 20 5.46 10.72 -2.69
C PRO A 20 6.41 11.19 -1.58
N LEU A 21 5.91 11.92 -0.59
CA LEU A 21 6.76 12.37 0.51
C LEU A 21 7.18 11.19 1.39
N PHE A 22 6.26 10.27 1.68
CA PHE A 22 6.56 9.06 2.43
C PHE A 22 7.65 8.23 1.75
N THR A 23 7.54 7.97 0.45
CA THR A 23 8.55 7.20 -0.29
C THR A 23 9.88 7.93 -0.38
N LEU A 24 9.88 9.25 -0.54
CA LEU A 24 11.10 10.07 -0.51
C LEU A 24 11.83 9.96 0.83
N VAL A 25 11.11 10.17 1.95
CA VAL A 25 11.68 10.05 3.30
C VAL A 25 12.24 8.64 3.51
N LEU A 26 11.49 7.62 3.10
CA LEU A 26 11.90 6.23 3.21
C LEU A 26 13.20 5.97 2.43
N ILE A 27 13.31 6.45 1.19
CA ILE A 27 14.50 6.31 0.35
C ILE A 27 15.70 7.06 0.95
N VAL A 28 15.50 8.30 1.41
CA VAL A 28 16.59 9.11 2.00
C VAL A 28 17.12 8.47 3.28
N VAL A 29 16.23 8.04 4.18
CA VAL A 29 16.61 7.39 5.43
C VAL A 29 17.30 6.05 5.16
N LEU A 30 16.69 5.16 4.38
CA LEU A 30 17.29 3.84 4.08
C LEU A 30 18.55 3.94 3.22
N GLY A 31 18.59 4.90 2.29
CA GLY A 31 19.74 5.17 1.44
C GLY A 31 20.93 5.70 2.23
N GLY A 32 20.71 6.70 3.08
CA GLY A 32 21.74 7.23 3.97
C GLY A 32 22.25 6.18 4.96
N LEU A 33 21.33 5.39 5.53
CA LEU A 33 21.66 4.32 6.46
C LEU A 33 22.47 3.18 5.79
N THR A 34 22.25 2.93 4.49
CA THR A 34 23.05 1.97 3.70
C THR A 34 24.53 2.39 3.64
N ILE A 35 24.79 3.68 3.43
CA ILE A 35 26.17 4.21 3.32
C ILE A 35 26.86 4.20 4.69
N TYR A 36 26.10 4.46 5.75
CA TYR A 36 26.61 4.55 7.11
C TYR A 36 27.00 3.19 7.71
N LEU A 37 26.16 2.16 7.57
CA LEU A 37 26.35 0.90 8.30
C LEU A 37 27.37 -0.06 7.68
N LYS A 38 27.58 -0.05 6.35
CA LYS A 38 28.53 -0.96 5.64
C LYS A 38 28.51 -2.44 6.10
N ASP A 39 27.40 -2.92 6.66
CA ASP A 39 27.26 -4.24 7.27
C ASP A 39 26.38 -5.16 6.38
N PRO A 40 26.80 -6.40 6.08
CA PRO A 40 25.98 -7.37 5.35
C PRO A 40 24.61 -7.64 6.00
N ARG A 41 24.46 -7.49 7.32
CA ARG A 41 23.17 -7.62 8.01
C ARG A 41 22.18 -6.56 7.52
N PHE A 42 22.65 -5.40 7.09
CA PHE A 42 21.81 -4.32 6.59
C PHE A 42 21.00 -4.72 5.34
N LEU A 43 21.51 -5.67 4.55
CA LEU A 43 20.79 -6.22 3.39
C LEU A 43 19.47 -6.87 3.79
N ILE A 44 19.46 -7.59 4.92
CA ILE A 44 18.29 -8.29 5.45
C ILE A 44 17.30 -7.31 6.09
N TRP A 45 17.80 -6.29 6.79
CA TRP A 45 16.97 -5.29 7.47
C TRP A 45 16.29 -4.31 6.51
N LYS A 46 16.89 -4.02 5.36
CA LYS A 46 16.39 -3.04 4.40
C LYS A 46 14.94 -3.32 3.94
N PRO A 47 14.57 -4.55 3.51
CA PRO A 47 13.17 -4.90 3.23
C PRO A 47 12.27 -4.82 4.46
N THR A 48 12.71 -5.30 5.63
CA THR A 48 11.92 -5.27 6.87
C THR A 48 11.47 -3.86 7.21
N VAL A 49 12.40 -2.90 7.22
CA VAL A 49 12.08 -1.50 7.54
C VAL A 49 11.09 -0.92 6.53
N ALA A 50 11.26 -1.23 5.24
CA ALA A 50 10.32 -0.78 4.21
C ALA A 50 8.91 -1.36 4.41
N TYR A 51 8.80 -2.67 4.70
CA TYR A 51 7.52 -3.32 4.97
C TYR A 51 6.86 -2.78 6.25
N SER A 52 7.59 -2.65 7.36
CA SER A 52 7.07 -2.10 8.60
C SER A 52 6.64 -0.63 8.46
N ALA A 53 7.42 0.19 7.74
CA ALA A 53 7.05 1.58 7.47
C ALA A 53 5.78 1.66 6.63
N THR A 54 5.64 0.80 5.62
CA THR A 54 4.44 0.75 4.77
C THR A 54 3.22 0.27 5.57
N ALA A 55 3.38 -0.75 6.42
CA ALA A 55 2.33 -1.20 7.33
C ALA A 55 1.86 -0.06 8.25
N LEU A 56 2.80 0.68 8.85
CA LEU A 56 2.48 1.82 9.70
C LEU A 56 1.77 2.93 8.93
N PHE A 57 2.22 3.23 7.71
CA PHE A 57 1.59 4.23 6.85
C PHE A 57 0.13 3.87 6.53
N PHE A 58 -0.14 2.62 6.19
CA PHE A 58 -1.51 2.13 5.98
C PHE A 58 -2.33 2.17 7.28
N ALA A 59 -1.75 1.75 8.41
CA ALA A 59 -2.45 1.76 9.71
C ALA A 59 -2.82 3.19 10.15
N LEU A 60 -1.92 4.16 9.98
CA LEU A 60 -2.17 5.56 10.27
C LEU A 60 -3.25 6.17 9.38
N SER A 61 -3.45 5.63 8.17
CA SER A 61 -4.52 6.08 7.27
C SER A 61 -5.92 5.64 7.70
N CYS A 62 -6.03 4.63 8.56
CA CYS A 62 -7.32 4.09 9.04
C CYS A 62 -7.93 4.87 10.23
N ARG A 63 -7.39 6.03 10.61
CA ARG A 63 -7.94 6.83 11.72
C ARG A 63 -9.36 7.30 11.39
N GLN A 64 -10.24 7.27 12.39
CA GLN A 64 -11.63 7.71 12.25
C GLN A 64 -11.70 9.14 11.69
N GLY A 65 -12.46 9.32 10.61
CA GLY A 65 -12.63 10.59 9.89
C GLY A 65 -11.70 10.80 8.69
N GLN A 66 -10.75 9.89 8.41
CA GLN A 66 -9.93 9.95 7.19
C GLN A 66 -10.33 8.87 6.19
N THR A 67 -10.27 9.21 4.90
CA THR A 67 -10.42 8.25 3.79
C THR A 67 -9.25 7.26 3.86
N PRO A 68 -9.51 5.95 4.05
CA PRO A 68 -8.46 4.94 4.09
C PRO A 68 -7.56 5.00 2.85
N MET A 69 -6.26 4.71 3.01
CA MET A 69 -5.33 4.81 1.89
C MET A 69 -5.72 3.91 0.71
N LEU A 70 -6.29 2.72 1.00
CA LEU A 70 -6.73 1.80 -0.05
C LEU A 70 -7.85 2.40 -0.91
N GLU A 71 -8.76 3.15 -0.30
CA GLU A 71 -9.82 3.90 -1.01
C GLU A 71 -9.22 4.98 -1.90
N ARG A 72 -8.19 5.69 -1.42
CA ARG A 72 -7.50 6.70 -2.24
C ARG A 72 -6.78 6.12 -3.45
N LEU A 73 -6.35 4.86 -3.39
CA LEU A 73 -5.63 4.18 -4.45
C LEU A 73 -6.56 3.49 -5.46
N LEU A 74 -7.66 2.90 -4.98
CA LEU A 74 -8.54 2.04 -5.78
C LEU A 74 -9.96 2.59 -5.94
N GLY A 75 -10.32 3.67 -5.25
CA GLY A 75 -11.68 4.23 -5.25
C GLY A 75 -12.13 4.75 -6.61
N SER A 76 -11.22 4.98 -7.55
CA SER A 76 -11.57 5.29 -8.95
C SER A 76 -12.04 4.08 -9.76
N SER A 77 -11.70 2.86 -9.31
CA SER A 77 -11.94 1.61 -10.06
C SER A 77 -12.85 0.64 -9.32
N LEU A 78 -13.03 0.80 -8.01
CA LEU A 78 -13.86 -0.05 -7.18
C LEU A 78 -14.80 0.81 -6.33
N ARG A 79 -16.07 0.39 -6.22
CA ARG A 79 -17.06 0.98 -5.30
C ARG A 79 -17.35 -0.02 -4.18
N LEU A 80 -16.94 0.33 -2.96
CA LEU A 80 -17.12 -0.47 -1.75
C LEU A 80 -17.70 0.41 -0.64
N ALA A 81 -18.40 -0.21 0.33
CA ALA A 81 -18.89 0.52 1.50
C ALA A 81 -17.73 1.04 2.36
N PRO A 82 -17.90 2.15 3.10
CA PRO A 82 -16.84 2.75 3.92
C PRO A 82 -16.14 1.77 4.89
N ASP A 83 -16.89 0.83 5.48
CA ASP A 83 -16.33 -0.16 6.41
C ASP A 83 -15.49 -1.25 5.71
N GLN A 84 -15.79 -1.51 4.44
CA GLN A 84 -15.03 -2.46 3.63
C GLN A 84 -13.68 -1.86 3.23
N TRP A 85 -13.62 -0.55 2.94
CA TRP A 85 -12.35 0.15 2.71
C TRP A 85 -11.41 0.07 3.90
N ARG A 86 -11.94 0.24 5.12
CA ARG A 86 -11.17 0.06 6.36
C ARG A 86 -10.68 -1.37 6.51
N SER A 87 -11.57 -2.35 6.32
CA SER A 87 -11.24 -3.77 6.41
C SER A 87 -10.16 -4.18 5.41
N GLY A 88 -10.27 -3.71 4.16
CA GLY A 88 -9.26 -3.94 3.13
C GLY A 88 -7.92 -3.30 3.48
N THR A 89 -7.94 -2.06 3.98
CA THR A 89 -6.71 -1.37 4.41
C THR A 89 -6.03 -2.13 5.56
N TRP A 90 -6.80 -2.65 6.53
CA TRP A 90 -6.28 -3.52 7.60
C TRP A 90 -5.70 -4.84 7.08
N ALA A 91 -6.27 -5.44 6.03
CA ALA A 91 -5.69 -6.62 5.39
C ALA A 91 -4.31 -6.31 4.79
N TYR A 92 -4.13 -5.13 4.18
CA TYR A 92 -2.82 -4.67 3.71
C TYR A 92 -1.83 -4.41 4.87
N VAL A 93 -2.29 -3.83 5.98
CA VAL A 93 -1.45 -3.68 7.19
C VAL A 93 -0.97 -5.05 7.67
N GLY A 94 -1.87 -6.02 7.78
CA GLY A 94 -1.55 -7.39 8.17
C GLY A 94 -0.56 -8.06 7.21
N TYR A 95 -0.76 -7.91 5.90
CA TYR A 95 0.15 -8.42 4.87
C TYR A 95 1.57 -7.85 5.00
N PHE A 96 1.71 -6.52 5.07
CA PHE A 96 3.02 -5.89 5.18
C PHE A 96 3.70 -6.20 6.51
N PHE A 97 2.94 -6.25 7.60
CA PHE A 97 3.47 -6.65 8.90
C PHE A 97 3.95 -8.10 8.88
N PHE A 98 3.14 -9.02 8.33
CA PHE A 98 3.51 -10.42 8.16
C PHE A 98 4.76 -10.57 7.29
N ALA A 99 4.83 -9.86 6.16
CA ALA A 99 6.00 -9.86 5.28
C ALA A 99 7.27 -9.35 5.98
N ALA A 100 7.15 -8.33 6.86
CA ALA A 100 8.27 -7.83 7.66
C ALA A 100 8.79 -8.89 8.64
N VAL A 101 7.88 -9.54 9.37
CA VAL A 101 8.23 -10.62 10.32
C VAL A 101 8.83 -11.81 9.58
N LEU A 102 8.20 -12.25 8.50
CA LEU A 102 8.67 -13.38 7.70
C LEU A 102 10.06 -13.11 7.11
N ASN A 103 10.32 -11.89 6.63
CA ASN A 103 11.63 -11.50 6.12
C ASN A 103 12.72 -11.54 7.21
N LEU A 104 12.41 -11.10 8.44
CA LEU A 104 13.35 -11.23 9.56
C LEU A 104 13.60 -12.70 9.89
N VAL A 105 12.55 -13.50 10.07
CA VAL A 105 12.67 -14.93 10.41
C VAL A 105 13.53 -15.64 9.37
N VAL A 106 13.20 -15.54 8.08
CA VAL A 106 13.97 -16.19 7.02
C VAL A 106 15.40 -15.64 6.98
N GLY A 107 15.58 -14.32 7.08
CA GLY A 107 16.91 -13.70 7.03
C GLY A 107 17.85 -14.13 8.15
N TYR A 108 17.33 -14.48 9.33
CA TYR A 108 18.14 -14.99 10.45
C TYR A 108 18.23 -16.52 10.51
N SER A 109 17.36 -17.25 9.78
CA SER A 109 17.32 -18.71 9.81
C SER A 109 18.08 -19.40 8.68
N VAL A 110 18.35 -18.72 7.55
CA VAL A 110 19.02 -19.34 6.38
C VAL A 110 20.28 -18.59 5.94
N SER A 111 21.09 -19.22 5.08
CA SER A 111 22.26 -18.58 4.46
C SER A 111 21.86 -17.43 3.54
N LEU A 112 22.79 -16.49 3.30
CA LEU A 112 22.54 -15.32 2.46
C LEU A 112 22.06 -15.69 1.05
N ASP A 113 22.64 -16.71 0.43
CA ASP A 113 22.24 -17.17 -0.91
C ASP A 113 20.80 -17.71 -0.95
N LEU A 114 20.39 -18.43 0.10
CA LEU A 114 19.03 -18.93 0.21
C LEU A 114 18.05 -17.80 0.54
N TRP A 115 18.46 -16.84 1.36
CA TRP A 115 17.68 -15.64 1.65
C TRP A 115 17.45 -14.78 0.39
N VAL A 116 18.45 -14.61 -0.48
CA VAL A 116 18.26 -13.89 -1.76
C VAL A 116 17.24 -14.61 -2.65
N LYS A 117 17.28 -15.94 -2.73
CA LYS A 117 16.29 -16.73 -3.47
C LYS A 117 14.89 -16.57 -2.89
N TYR A 118 14.74 -16.65 -1.57
CA TYR A 118 13.48 -16.36 -0.89
C TYR A 118 13.00 -14.94 -1.20
N LYS A 119 13.88 -13.95 -1.13
CA LYS A 119 13.53 -12.55 -1.39
C LYS A 119 12.97 -12.37 -2.80
N VAL A 120 13.53 -13.05 -3.80
CA VAL A 120 13.03 -12.95 -5.18
C VAL A 120 11.77 -13.77 -5.37
N PHE A 121 11.80 -15.08 -5.11
CA PHE A 121 10.70 -15.98 -5.44
C PHE A 121 9.64 -16.07 -4.34
N GLY A 122 10.07 -16.14 -3.09
CA GLY A 122 9.18 -16.22 -1.93
C GLY A 122 8.30 -14.98 -1.79
N THR A 123 8.84 -13.78 -2.04
CA THR A 123 8.01 -12.56 -2.00
C THR A 123 7.00 -12.49 -3.15
N ILE A 124 7.35 -13.00 -4.33
CA ILE A 124 6.41 -13.10 -5.46
C ILE A 124 5.27 -14.05 -5.11
N ILE A 125 5.59 -15.26 -4.64
CA ILE A 125 4.58 -16.26 -4.24
C ILE A 125 3.67 -15.70 -3.14
N LEU A 126 4.26 -15.05 -2.13
CA LEU A 126 3.51 -14.42 -1.04
C LEU A 126 2.60 -13.31 -1.55
N SER A 127 3.08 -12.48 -2.47
CA SER A 127 2.30 -11.39 -3.08
C SER A 127 1.16 -11.92 -3.94
N MET A 128 1.40 -12.96 -4.74
CA MET A 128 0.35 -13.59 -5.55
C MET A 128 -0.71 -14.24 -4.66
N GLY A 129 -0.30 -14.95 -3.61
CA GLY A 129 -1.22 -15.54 -2.63
C GLY A 129 -2.10 -14.47 -2.00
N PHE A 130 -1.50 -13.37 -1.52
CA PHE A 130 -2.25 -12.25 -0.96
C PHE A 130 -3.21 -11.62 -1.99
N MET A 131 -2.76 -11.41 -3.23
CA MET A 131 -3.57 -10.79 -4.28
C MET A 131 -4.79 -11.64 -4.64
N VAL A 132 -4.63 -12.98 -4.73
CA VAL A 132 -5.74 -13.91 -4.96
C VAL A 132 -6.70 -13.86 -3.78
N SER A 133 -6.21 -13.99 -2.54
CA SER A 133 -7.05 -13.92 -1.34
C SER A 133 -7.80 -12.58 -1.23
N HIS A 134 -7.13 -11.47 -1.53
CA HIS A 134 -7.71 -10.14 -1.47
C HIS A 134 -8.79 -9.94 -2.55
N THR A 135 -8.51 -10.38 -3.77
CA THR A 135 -9.48 -10.30 -4.88
C THR A 135 -10.71 -11.18 -4.62
N MET A 136 -10.52 -12.39 -4.10
CA MET A 136 -11.63 -13.26 -3.71
C MET A 136 -12.49 -12.62 -2.60
N TRP A 137 -11.84 -11.98 -1.61
CA TRP A 137 -12.52 -11.24 -0.56
C TRP A 137 -13.30 -10.01 -1.10
N LEU A 138 -12.79 -9.35 -2.14
CA LEU A 138 -13.46 -8.23 -2.82
C LEU A 138 -14.66 -8.66 -3.66
N SER A 139 -14.56 -9.80 -4.36
CA SER A 139 -15.59 -10.30 -5.28
C SER A 139 -16.96 -10.45 -4.60
N GLY A 140 -16.99 -10.86 -3.33
CA GLY A 140 -18.24 -10.97 -2.55
C GLY A 140 -18.78 -9.66 -1.97
N LYS A 141 -18.15 -8.52 -2.28
CA LYS A 141 -18.40 -7.22 -1.60
C LYS A 141 -18.61 -6.05 -2.55
N GLN A 142 -18.38 -6.23 -3.85
CA GLN A 142 -18.63 -5.20 -4.85
C GLN A 142 -20.12 -4.84 -4.89
N LEU A 143 -20.40 -3.53 -4.84
CA LEU A 143 -21.77 -3.05 -5.00
C LEU A 143 -22.21 -3.28 -6.45
N PRO A 144 -23.44 -3.78 -6.70
CA PRO A 144 -23.95 -3.97 -8.06
C PRO A 144 -23.91 -2.66 -8.85
N GLU A 145 -23.40 -2.71 -10.07
CA GLU A 145 -23.30 -1.57 -10.98
C GLU A 145 -24.66 -0.88 -11.20
N ALA A 146 -25.75 -1.65 -11.15
CA ALA A 146 -27.13 -1.17 -11.25
C ALA A 146 -27.53 -0.11 -10.20
N ALA A 147 -26.89 -0.08 -9.02
CA ALA A 147 -27.17 0.98 -8.04
C ALA A 147 -26.58 2.34 -8.46
N ALA A 148 -25.48 2.33 -9.23
CA ALA A 148 -24.83 3.53 -9.73
C ALA A 148 -25.63 4.20 -10.86
N ASP A 149 -26.29 3.41 -11.70
CA ASP A 149 -27.13 3.90 -12.78
C ASP A 149 -28.41 4.55 -12.25
N VAL A 150 -29.02 3.96 -11.22
CA VAL A 150 -30.25 4.49 -10.60
C VAL A 150 -29.99 5.81 -9.87
N GLU A 151 -28.88 5.96 -9.15
CA GLU A 151 -28.53 7.21 -8.46
C GLU A 151 -28.16 8.31 -9.45
N THR A 152 -27.42 7.98 -10.52
CA THR A 152 -27.09 8.93 -11.60
C THR A 152 -28.35 9.40 -12.35
N VAL A 153 -29.28 8.48 -12.64
CA VAL A 153 -30.55 8.80 -13.30
C VAL A 153 -31.48 9.59 -12.36
N ALA A 154 -31.52 9.25 -11.07
CA ALA A 154 -32.30 9.99 -10.08
C ALA A 154 -31.79 11.43 -9.93
N ASP A 155 -30.47 11.63 -9.83
CA ASP A 155 -29.86 12.96 -9.78
C ASP A 155 -30.06 13.75 -11.09
N ALA A 156 -30.05 13.07 -12.24
CA ALA A 156 -30.35 13.70 -13.53
C ALA A 156 -31.83 14.14 -13.62
N ILE A 157 -32.77 13.34 -13.14
CA ILE A 157 -34.20 13.67 -13.10
C ILE A 157 -34.50 14.80 -12.11
N VAL A 158 -33.79 14.85 -10.98
CA VAL A 158 -33.96 15.89 -9.95
C VAL A 158 -33.30 17.22 -10.34
N SER A 159 -32.34 17.21 -11.28
CA SER A 159 -31.62 18.41 -11.74
C SER A 159 -32.20 19.05 -13.01
N GLU A 160 -33.16 18.43 -13.68
CA GLU A 160 -33.98 19.11 -14.70
C GLU A 160 -35.05 20.00 -14.01
N PRO A 161 -35.12 21.30 -14.34
CA PRO A 161 -36.05 22.25 -13.73
C PRO A 161 -37.52 22.07 -14.18
#